data_AF-A0A016VU71-F1
#
_entry.id   AF-A0A016VU71-F1
#
_cell.length_a   1.000
_cell.length_b   1.000
_cell.length_c   1.000
_cell.angle_alpha   90.00
_cell.angle_beta   90.00
_cell.angle_gamma   90.00
#
_symmetry.space_group_name_H-M   'P 1'
#
loop_
_entity.id
_entity.type
_entity.pdbx_description
1 polymer ?
#
loop_
_entity_poly.entity_id
_entity_poly.type
_entity_poly.pdbx_seq_one_letter_code
_entity_poly.pdbx_strand_id
1 'polypeptide(L)'
;MKVATTLLAACLIVLAVDAVDDCEICRGLAWALRFAAHQKTLPEEVMKYTCGHYKHGVPNGTDEDVAKCEKVMKEILETEDMVKHARNLENSTVYEDEETICTKDKDYCKT
;
A
#
# COMPACT_ATOMS: atom_id res chain seq x y z
N MET A 1 20.57 -36.75 -43.31
CA MET A 1 20.04 -35.37 -43.28
C MET A 1 19.58 -35.06 -41.86
N LYS A 2 20.17 -34.03 -41.24
CA LYS A 2 19.90 -33.60 -39.87
C LYS A 2 18.61 -32.77 -39.86
N VAL A 3 17.59 -33.19 -39.12
CA VAL A 3 16.41 -32.36 -38.85
C VAL A 3 16.68 -31.66 -37.52
N ALA A 4 16.93 -30.36 -37.63
CA ALA A 4 17.18 -29.49 -36.49
C ALA A 4 15.91 -29.41 -35.64
N THR A 5 16.01 -29.82 -34.38
CA THR A 5 15.06 -29.51 -33.32
C THR A 5 15.10 -28.01 -33.05
N THR A 6 14.21 -27.26 -33.68
CA THR A 6 13.91 -25.89 -33.26
C THR A 6 13.09 -25.97 -31.98
N LEU A 7 13.79 -25.95 -30.84
CA LEU A 7 13.25 -25.54 -29.55
C LEU A 7 12.70 -24.13 -29.72
N LEU A 8 11.39 -24.01 -29.86
CA LEU A 8 10.69 -22.76 -29.65
C LEU A 8 10.68 -22.54 -28.13
N ALA A 9 11.80 -22.04 -27.60
CA ALA A 9 11.83 -21.40 -26.30
C ALA A 9 10.93 -20.17 -26.42
N ALA A 10 9.64 -20.34 -26.12
CA ALA A 10 8.74 -19.24 -25.91
C ALA A 10 9.34 -18.46 -24.74
N CYS A 11 10.03 -17.36 -25.06
CA CYS A 11 10.44 -16.35 -24.10
C CYS A 11 9.14 -15.78 -23.51
N LEU A 12 8.63 -16.43 -22.47
CA LEU A 12 7.75 -15.81 -21.49
C LEU A 12 8.60 -14.76 -20.78
N ILE A 13 8.74 -13.61 -21.43
CA ILE A 13 9.12 -12.38 -20.77
C ILE A 13 7.89 -12.04 -19.93
N VAL A 14 7.82 -12.65 -18.74
CA VAL A 14 7.00 -12.10 -17.66
C VAL A 14 7.64 -10.75 -17.39
N LEU A 15 7.01 -9.69 -17.90
CA LEU A 15 7.26 -8.36 -17.41
C LEU A 15 6.95 -8.43 -15.92
N ALA A 16 7.99 -8.49 -15.09
CA ALA A 16 7.87 -8.17 -13.69
C ALA A 16 7.46 -6.69 -13.65
N VAL A 17 6.15 -6.45 -13.75
CA VAL A 17 5.56 -5.19 -13.33
C VAL A 17 5.79 -5.20 -11.83
N ASP A 18 6.76 -4.42 -11.36
CA ASP A 18 7.11 -4.35 -9.94
C ASP A 18 5.82 -4.12 -9.15
N ALA A 19 5.41 -5.13 -8.37
CA ALA A 19 4.21 -5.06 -7.57
C ALA A 19 4.36 -3.90 -6.58
N VAL A 20 3.30 -3.11 -6.39
CA VAL A 20 3.30 -2.00 -5.43
C VAL A 20 3.71 -2.54 -4.05
N ASP A 21 4.71 -1.94 -3.43
CA ASP A 21 5.27 -2.41 -2.15
C ASP A 21 4.29 -2.18 -0.98
N ASP A 22 4.31 -3.08 0.00
CA ASP A 22 3.48 -2.98 1.21
C ASP A 22 3.81 -1.71 2.02
N CYS A 23 5.07 -1.25 1.99
CA CYS A 23 5.48 0.01 2.61
C CYS A 23 4.77 1.22 1.98
N GLU A 24 4.67 1.28 0.65
CA GLU A 24 4.01 2.38 -0.06
C GLU A 24 2.51 2.42 0.25
N ILE A 25 1.87 1.23 0.21
CA ILE A 25 0.48 1.03 0.62
C ILE A 25 0.27 1.53 2.05
N CYS A 26 1.10 1.08 2.97
CA CYS A 26 1.01 1.48 4.36
C CYS A 26 1.15 2.98 4.53
N ARG A 27 2.10 3.64 3.86
CA ARG A 27 2.31 5.10 3.97
C ARG A 27 1.08 5.89 3.51
N GLY A 28 0.48 5.48 2.39
CA GLY A 28 -0.78 6.08 1.92
C GLY A 28 -1.94 5.91 2.92
N LEU A 29 -2.00 4.75 3.58
CA LEU A 29 -3.02 4.47 4.59
C LEU A 29 -2.74 5.17 5.94
N ALA A 30 -1.47 5.32 6.33
CA ALA A 30 -1.06 6.09 7.49
C ALA A 30 -1.43 7.57 7.33
N TRP A 31 -1.21 8.14 6.13
CA TRP A 31 -1.69 9.47 5.81
C TRP A 31 -3.22 9.57 5.90
N ALA A 32 -3.95 8.58 5.35
CA ALA A 32 -5.41 8.54 5.41
C ALA A 32 -5.93 8.50 6.86
N LEU A 33 -5.26 7.74 7.75
CA LEU A 33 -5.57 7.72 9.18
C LEU A 33 -5.39 9.10 9.84
N ARG A 34 -4.25 9.76 9.56
CA ARG A 34 -3.96 11.11 10.08
C ARG A 34 -4.96 12.13 9.58
N PHE A 35 -5.29 12.09 8.29
CA PHE A 35 -6.31 12.94 7.68
C PHE A 35 -7.69 12.70 8.31
N ALA A 36 -8.09 11.45 8.48
CA ALA A 36 -9.37 11.12 9.12
C ALA A 36 -9.44 11.64 10.56
N ALA A 37 -8.34 11.53 11.32
CA ALA A 37 -8.24 12.09 12.66
C ALA A 37 -8.43 13.61 12.65
N HIS A 38 -7.69 14.31 11.79
CA HIS A 38 -7.76 15.77 11.65
C HIS A 38 -9.16 16.26 11.23
N GLN A 39 -9.79 15.58 10.27
CA GLN A 39 -11.13 15.91 9.79
C GLN A 39 -12.26 15.38 10.68
N LYS A 40 -11.93 14.58 11.71
CA LYS A 40 -12.89 13.91 12.60
C LYS A 40 -13.88 13.02 11.84
N THR A 41 -13.39 12.33 10.82
CA THR A 41 -14.15 11.37 10.01
C THR A 41 -13.80 9.93 10.38
N LEU A 42 -14.62 8.97 9.93
CA LEU A 42 -14.33 7.56 10.17
C LEU A 42 -13.09 7.13 9.37
N PRO A 43 -12.06 6.54 10.02
CA PRO A 43 -10.83 6.15 9.34
C PRO A 43 -11.07 5.17 8.18
N GLU A 44 -11.97 4.22 8.37
CA GLU A 44 -12.31 3.20 7.37
C GLU A 44 -12.83 3.82 6.05
N GLU A 45 -13.62 4.89 6.12
CA GLU A 45 -14.16 5.56 4.93
C GLU A 45 -13.05 6.23 4.10
N VAL A 46 -12.13 6.91 4.78
CA VAL A 46 -10.98 7.58 4.14
C VAL A 46 -10.00 6.55 3.58
N MET A 47 -9.70 5.49 4.33
CA MET A 47 -8.80 4.42 3.87
C MET A 47 -9.37 3.66 2.67
N LYS A 48 -10.68 3.34 2.68
CA LYS A 48 -11.37 2.74 1.51
C LYS A 48 -11.30 3.63 0.29
N TYR A 49 -11.52 4.94 0.46
CA TYR A 49 -11.35 5.91 -0.61
C TYR A 49 -9.91 5.89 -1.15
N THR A 50 -8.90 5.94 -0.29
CA THR A 50 -7.49 5.82 -0.68
C THR A 50 -7.22 4.54 -1.46
N CYS A 51 -7.70 3.37 -1.01
CA CYS A 51 -7.53 2.11 -1.74
C CYS A 51 -8.25 2.10 -3.10
N GLY A 52 -9.45 2.66 -3.21
CA GLY A 52 -10.17 2.78 -4.48
C GLY A 52 -9.42 3.65 -5.50
N HIS A 53 -8.62 4.61 -5.03
CA HIS A 53 -7.80 5.48 -5.87
C HIS A 53 -6.43 4.89 -6.24
N TYR A 54 -5.98 3.79 -5.62
CA TYR A 54 -4.66 3.21 -5.90
C TYR A 54 -4.48 2.88 -7.38
N LYS A 55 -5.49 2.24 -8.01
CA LYS A 55 -5.50 1.92 -9.45
C LYS A 55 -5.20 3.12 -10.36
N HIS A 56 -5.61 4.31 -9.93
CA HIS A 56 -5.46 5.56 -10.69
C HIS A 56 -4.28 6.40 -10.23
N GLY A 57 -3.78 6.18 -9.01
CA GLY A 57 -2.73 6.95 -8.38
C GLY A 57 -1.31 6.43 -8.66
N VAL A 58 -1.16 5.14 -9.00
CA VAL A 58 0.14 4.54 -9.32
C VAL A 58 0.25 4.21 -10.82
N PRO A 59 1.44 4.32 -11.43
CA PRO A 59 1.67 3.88 -12.81
C PRO A 59 1.32 2.40 -12.97
N ASN A 60 0.43 2.09 -13.93
CA ASN A 60 -0.07 0.73 -14.19
C ASN A 60 -0.85 0.08 -13.03
N GLY A 61 -1.47 0.86 -12.15
CA GLY A 61 -2.28 0.33 -11.06
C GLY A 61 -3.36 -0.65 -11.55
N THR A 62 -3.51 -1.74 -10.80
CA THR A 62 -4.39 -2.86 -11.14
C THR A 62 -5.48 -3.06 -10.08
N ASP A 63 -6.48 -3.91 -10.37
CA ASP A 63 -7.45 -4.33 -9.36
C ASP A 63 -6.80 -5.18 -8.25
N GLU A 64 -5.67 -5.84 -8.55
CA GLU A 64 -4.88 -6.58 -7.57
C GLU A 64 -4.24 -5.63 -6.54
N ASP A 65 -3.77 -4.46 -6.98
CA ASP A 65 -3.22 -3.43 -6.07
C ASP A 65 -4.30 -2.86 -5.15
N VAL A 66 -5.52 -2.66 -5.66
CA VAL A 66 -6.67 -2.25 -4.83
C VAL A 66 -6.96 -3.31 -3.76
N ALA A 67 -7.05 -4.58 -4.17
CA ALA A 67 -7.30 -5.69 -3.25
C ALA A 67 -6.18 -5.83 -2.20
N LYS A 68 -4.93 -5.60 -2.62
CA LYS A 68 -3.76 -5.60 -1.73
C LYS A 68 -3.83 -4.45 -0.73
N CYS A 69 -4.19 -3.25 -1.16
CA CYS A 69 -4.42 -2.11 -0.27
C CYS A 69 -5.52 -2.40 0.75
N GLU A 70 -6.65 -2.96 0.31
CA GLU A 70 -7.75 -3.32 1.21
C GLU A 70 -7.37 -4.38 2.24
N LYS A 71 -6.46 -5.31 1.87
CA LYS A 71 -5.91 -6.28 2.80
C LYS A 71 -5.08 -5.59 3.89
N VAL A 72 -4.13 -4.74 3.50
CA VAL A 72 -3.31 -3.96 4.45
C VAL A 72 -4.19 -3.08 5.33
N MET A 73 -5.20 -2.41 4.77
CA MET A 73 -6.19 -1.62 5.52
C MET A 73 -6.85 -2.45 6.63
N LYS A 74 -7.30 -3.67 6.33
CA LYS A 74 -7.90 -4.55 7.34
C LYS A 74 -6.91 -4.88 8.46
N GLU A 75 -5.69 -5.27 8.10
CA GLU A 75 -4.63 -5.61 9.08
C GLU A 75 -4.26 -4.41 9.98
N ILE A 76 -4.32 -3.19 9.45
CA ILE A 76 -4.13 -1.95 10.20
C ILE A 76 -5.29 -1.74 11.18
N LEU A 77 -6.54 -1.86 10.70
CA LEU A 77 -7.75 -1.60 11.50
C LEU A 77 -8.02 -2.68 12.57
N GLU A 78 -7.46 -3.88 12.41
CA GLU A 78 -7.53 -4.95 13.43
C GLU A 78 -6.79 -4.57 14.74
N THR A 79 -5.84 -3.65 14.68
CA THR A 79 -5.06 -3.21 15.84
C THR A 79 -5.20 -1.71 16.06
N GLU A 80 -5.65 -1.29 17.25
CA GLU A 80 -5.86 0.13 17.55
C GLU A 80 -4.56 0.96 17.63
N ASP A 81 -3.39 0.31 17.75
CA ASP A 81 -2.11 0.98 17.98
C ASP A 81 -1.75 1.96 16.86
N MET A 82 -1.82 1.51 15.61
CA MET A 82 -1.50 2.34 14.44
C MET A 82 -2.51 3.50 14.28
N VAL A 83 -3.79 3.24 14.58
CA VAL A 83 -4.84 4.28 14.58
C VAL A 83 -4.56 5.33 15.64
N LYS A 84 -4.15 4.93 16.84
CA LYS A 84 -3.80 5.83 17.93
C LYS A 84 -2.54 6.64 17.62
N HIS A 85 -1.52 6.00 17.05
CA HIS A 85 -0.29 6.66 16.65
C HIS A 85 -0.54 7.72 15.59
N ALA A 86 -1.30 7.40 14.54
CA ALA A 86 -1.70 8.35 13.51
C ALA A 86 -2.50 9.54 14.09
N ARG A 87 -3.43 9.29 15.02
CA ARG A 87 -4.18 10.36 15.71
C ARG A 87 -3.27 11.32 16.49
N ASN A 88 -2.24 10.80 17.17
CA ASN A 88 -1.28 11.64 17.88
C ASN A 88 -0.46 12.54 16.94
N LEU A 89 -0.44 12.22 15.64
CA LEU A 89 0.31 12.92 14.60
C LEU A 89 -0.61 13.66 13.60
N GLU A 90 -1.90 13.83 13.92
CA GLU A 90 -2.89 14.42 13.00
C GLU A 90 -2.54 15.85 12.55
N ASN A 91 -1.81 16.61 13.37
CA ASN A 91 -1.39 17.99 13.09
C ASN A 91 0.09 18.12 12.74
N SER A 92 0.82 17.00 12.65
CA SER A 92 2.23 17.04 12.28
C SER A 92 2.38 17.45 10.80
N THR A 93 3.43 18.20 10.49
CA THR A 93 3.80 18.55 9.11
C THR A 93 4.98 17.72 8.60
N VAL A 94 5.45 16.76 9.39
CA VAL A 94 6.56 15.87 9.07
C VAL A 94 6.04 14.76 8.15
N TYR A 95 6.72 14.54 7.03
CA TYR A 95 6.33 13.57 5.99
C TYR A 95 6.85 12.16 6.30
N GLU A 96 7.90 12.08 7.10
CA GLU A 96 8.53 10.85 7.58
C GLU A 96 7.70 10.17 8.69
N ASP A 97 6.65 10.82 9.18
CA ASP A 97 5.77 10.29 10.21
C ASP A 97 4.98 9.08 9.70
N GLU A 98 4.50 9.11 8.44
CA GLU A 98 3.83 7.96 7.81
C GLU A 98 4.73 6.72 7.78
N GLU A 99 5.98 6.90 7.37
CA GLU A 99 6.96 5.81 7.31
C GLU A 99 7.32 5.32 8.71
N THR A 100 7.41 6.23 9.68
CA THR A 100 7.65 5.90 11.09
C THR A 100 6.52 5.05 11.68
N ILE A 101 5.27 5.41 11.39
CA ILE A 101 4.09 4.61 11.77
C ILE A 101 4.20 3.21 11.16
N CYS A 102 4.46 3.14 9.86
CA CYS A 102 4.52 1.87 9.11
C CYS A 102 5.67 0.95 9.50
N THR A 103 6.79 1.53 9.95
CA THR A 103 7.95 0.79 10.47
C THR A 103 7.66 0.25 11.87
N LYS A 104 7.14 1.10 12.77
CA LYS A 104 7.02 0.77 14.20
C LYS A 104 5.86 -0.15 14.54
N ASP A 105 4.72 -0.01 13.85
CA ASP A 105 3.48 -0.64 14.29
C ASP A 105 3.19 -1.97 13.58
N LYS A 106 3.73 -2.17 12.36
CA LYS A 106 3.47 -3.36 11.53
C LYS A 106 4.67 -3.86 10.70
N ASP A 107 5.83 -3.20 10.74
CA ASP A 107 7.04 -3.56 9.96
C ASP A 107 6.80 -3.64 8.44
N TYR A 108 5.87 -2.81 7.92
CA TYR A 108 5.64 -2.73 6.47
C TYR A 108 6.80 -2.04 5.75
N CYS A 109 7.42 -1.06 6.42
CA CYS A 109 8.62 -0.38 5.94
C CYS A 109 9.83 -0.91 6.70
N LYS A 110 10.84 -1.39 5.96
CA LYS A 110 12.09 -1.88 6.53
C LYS A 110 13.01 -0.72 6.89
N THR A 111 13.83 -0.92 7.91
CA THR A 111 14.89 0.01 8.36
C THR A 111 16.19 -0.14 7.59
#